data_AF-A0A2P8PY41-F1
#
_entry.id   AF-A0A2P8PY41-F1
#
_cell.length_a   1.000
_cell.length_b   1.000
_cell.length_c   1.000
_cell.angle_alpha   90.00
_cell.angle_beta   90.00
_cell.angle_gamma   90.00
#
_symmetry.space_group_name_H-M   'P 1'
#
loop_
_entity.id
_entity.type
_entity.pdbx_description
1 polymer ?
#
loop_
_entity_poly.entity_id
_entity_poly.type
_entity_poly.pdbx_seq_one_letter_code
_entity_poly.pdbx_strand_id
1 'polypeptide(L)' 'MIRSRIEDGTYTPRTRVPSVQQIVEEFGLATATAQKVNVGLRKEGLVYTEPGMGSFVSADAPALIEKARADADTTG' A
#
# COMPACT_ATOMS: atom_id res chain seq x y z
N MET A 1 -1.21 -7.02 5.24
CA MET A 1 -1.06 -7.75 3.95
C MET A 1 -0.32 -6.90 2.92
N ILE A 2 -0.93 -5.97 2.18
CA ILE A 2 -0.17 -5.14 1.22
C ILE A 2 0.71 -4.11 1.92
N ARG A 3 0.15 -3.38 2.91
CA ARG A 3 0.94 -2.46 3.76
C ARG A 3 2.13 -3.19 4.37
N SER A 4 1.90 -4.32 5.03
CA SER A 4 2.94 -5.16 5.64
C SER A 4 4.03 -5.62 4.66
N ARG A 5 3.71 -5.84 3.38
CA ARG A 5 4.70 -6.17 2.34
C ARG A 5 5.50 -4.96 1.88
N ILE A 6 4.91 -3.77 1.90
CA ILE A 6 5.65 -2.51 1.68
C ILE A 6 6.56 -2.26 2.91
N GLU A 7 6.06 -2.53 4.11
CA GLU A 7 6.78 -2.40 5.40
C GLU A 7 7.98 -3.36 5.48
N ASP A 8 7.81 -4.63 5.10
CA ASP A 8 8.87 -5.66 5.07
C ASP A 8 9.77 -5.55 3.82
N GLY A 9 9.58 -4.53 2.98
CA GLY A 9 10.40 -4.32 1.78
C GLY A 9 10.16 -5.32 0.65
N THR A 10 9.16 -6.21 0.76
CA THR A 10 8.71 -7.07 -0.35
C THR A 10 8.31 -6.24 -1.57
N TYR A 11 7.67 -5.08 -1.35
CA TYR A 11 7.42 -4.10 -2.39
C TYR A 11 8.30 -2.87 -2.18
N THR A 12 9.39 -2.79 -2.94
CA THR A 12 10.30 -1.65 -2.90
C THR A 12 9.63 -0.38 -3.44
N PRO A 13 10.11 0.81 -3.02
CA PRO A 13 9.62 2.06 -3.59
C PRO A 13 9.77 2.09 -5.11
N ARG A 14 8.79 2.67 -5.80
CA ARG A 14 8.66 2.71 -7.27
C ARG A 14 8.42 1.34 -7.93
N THR A 15 8.08 0.31 -7.16
CA THR A 15 7.66 -0.99 -7.70
C THR A 15 6.14 -1.02 -7.91
N ARG A 16 5.70 -1.79 -8.91
CA ARG A 16 4.29 -1.99 -9.21
C ARG A 16 3.61 -2.77 -8.08
N VAL A 17 2.50 -2.25 -7.56
CA VAL A 17 1.63 -2.99 -6.64
C VAL A 17 0.53 -3.72 -7.42
N PRO A 18 0.08 -4.89 -6.92
CA PRO A 18 -1.03 -5.60 -7.53
C PRO A 18 -2.29 -4.73 -7.56
N SER A 19 -3.03 -4.82 -8.67
CA SER A 19 -4.31 -4.14 -8.82
C SER A 19 -5.36 -4.75 -7.87
N VAL A 20 -6.50 -4.08 -7.70
CA VAL A 20 -7.61 -4.61 -6.90
C VAL A 20 -8.00 -6.02 -7.35
N GLN A 21 -8.07 -6.29 -8.65
CA GLN A 21 -8.35 -7.64 -9.17
C GLN A 21 -7.25 -8.63 -8.79
N GLN A 22 -5.98 -8.26 -8.93
CA GLN A 22 -4.87 -9.15 -8.58
C GLN A 22 -4.84 -9.42 -7.07
N ILE A 23 -5.22 -8.45 -6.23
CA ILE A 23 -5.33 -8.65 -4.78
C ILE A 23 -6.46 -9.64 -4.46
N VAL A 24 -7.60 -9.55 -5.17
CA VAL A 24 -8.71 -10.51 -5.02
C VAL A 24 -8.26 -11.91 -5.42
N GLU A 25 -7.57 -12.04 -6.55
CA GLU A 25 -7.09 -13.33 -7.09
C GLU A 25 -5.98 -13.94 -6.23
N GLU A 26 -4.98 -13.15 -5.83
CA GLU A 26 -3.80 -13.63 -5.09
C GLU A 26 -4.13 -13.98 -3.63
N PHE A 27 -5.02 -13.21 -2.99
CA PHE A 27 -5.32 -13.36 -1.56
C PHE A 27 -6.71 -13.92 -1.28
N GLY A 28 -7.53 -14.19 -2.31
CA GLY A 28 -8.90 -14.65 -2.15
C GLY A 28 -9.81 -13.64 -1.42
N LEU A 29 -9.45 -12.35 -1.45
CA LEU A 29 -10.18 -11.32 -0.72
C LEU A 29 -11.43 -10.87 -1.47
N ALA A 30 -12.46 -10.43 -0.74
CA ALA A 30 -13.58 -9.73 -1.36
C ALA A 30 -13.11 -8.43 -2.04
N THR A 31 -13.65 -8.12 -3.22
CA THR A 31 -13.33 -6.90 -4.00
C THR A 31 -13.46 -5.64 -3.16
N ALA A 32 -14.48 -5.55 -2.31
CA ALA A 32 -14.67 -4.41 -1.41
C ALA A 32 -13.51 -4.22 -0.42
N THR A 33 -12.93 -5.32 0.08
CA THR A 33 -11.75 -5.27 0.97
C THR A 33 -10.51 -4.85 0.20
N ALA A 34 -10.27 -5.43 -0.98
CA ALA A 34 -9.15 -5.05 -1.84
C ALA A 34 -9.23 -3.56 -2.25
N GLN A 35 -10.42 -3.05 -2.56
CA GLN A 35 -10.65 -1.63 -2.81
C GLN A 35 -10.34 -0.77 -1.58
N LYS A 36 -10.85 -1.15 -0.39
CA LYS A 36 -10.55 -0.42 0.85
C LYS A 36 -9.06 -0.34 1.13
N VAL A 37 -8.33 -1.43 0.93
CA VAL A 37 -6.87 -1.46 1.09
C VAL A 37 -6.21 -0.49 0.09
N ASN A 38 -6.57 -0.57 -1.19
CA ASN A 38 -5.98 0.29 -2.22
C ASN A 38 -6.27 1.79 -1.97
N VAL A 39 -7.51 2.12 -1.60
CA VAL A 39 -7.92 3.48 -1.23
C VAL A 39 -7.20 3.97 0.02
N GLY A 40 -7.05 3.12 1.04
CA GLY A 40 -6.31 3.44 2.27
C GLY A 40 -4.86 3.79 1.96
N LEU A 41 -4.16 2.90 1.26
CA LEU A 41 -2.76 3.12 0.84
C LEU A 41 -2.59 4.39 0.01
N ARG A 42 -3.55 4.69 -0.88
CA ARG A 42 -3.52 5.91 -1.70
C ARG A 42 -3.75 7.16 -0.86
N LYS A 43 -4.68 7.10 0.11
CA LYS A 43 -4.96 8.20 1.04
C LYS A 43 -3.77 8.49 1.95
N GLU A 44 -3.05 7.44 2.35
CA GLU A 44 -1.83 7.52 3.14
C GLU A 44 -0.60 7.97 2.31
N GLY A 45 -0.73 8.11 0.98
CA GLY A 45 0.37 8.50 0.09
C GLY A 45 1.40 7.38 -0.13
N LEU A 46 1.09 6.15 0.30
CA LEU A 46 1.98 4.98 0.20
C LEU A 46 2.00 4.41 -1.22
N VAL A 47 0.94 4.61 -2.00
CA VAL A 47 0.86 4.20 -3.40
C VAL A 47 0.32 5.33 -4.27
N TYR A 48 0.77 5.36 -5.52
CA TYR A 48 0.27 6.28 -6.54
C TYR A 48 -0.16 5.49 -7.78
N THR A 49 -1.12 6.04 -8.53
CA THR A 49 -1.62 5.41 -9.76
C THR A 49 -1.08 6.16 -10.96
N GLU A 50 -0.40 5.45 -11.85
CA GLU A 50 0.01 5.96 -13.16
C GLU A 50 -1.01 5.56 -14.22
N PRO A 51 -1.64 6.53 -14.91
CA PRO A 51 -2.60 6.25 -15.98
C PRO A 51 -2.02 5.32 -17.03
N GLY A 52 -2.71 4.22 -17.32
CA GLY A 52 -2.29 3.23 -18.31
C GLY A 52 -1.22 2.22 -17.83
N MET A 53 -0.53 2.46 -16.71
CA MET A 53 0.50 1.54 -16.19
C MET A 53 0.07 0.78 -14.92
N GLY A 54 -0.82 1.37 -14.11
CA GLY A 54 -1.35 0.73 -12.90
C GLY A 54 -0.93 1.47 -11.64
N SER A 55 -0.80 0.76 -10.52
CA SER A 55 -0.45 1.36 -9.23
C SER A 55 0.97 0.99 -8.82
N PHE A 56 1.66 1.92 -8.18
CA PHE A 56 3.07 1.81 -7.78
C PHE A 56 3.26 2.28 -6.34
N VAL A 57 4.26 1.73 -5.63
CA VAL A 57 4.65 2.17 -4.29
C VAL A 57 5.33 3.53 -4.38
N SER A 58 4.91 4.48 -3.56
CA SER A 58 5.53 5.81 -3.48
C SER A 58 6.98 5.74 -3.01
N ALA A 59 7.81 6.65 -3.49
CA ALA A 59 9.21 6.76 -3.04
C ALA A 59 9.31 6.97 -1.52
N ASP A 60 8.36 7.73 -0.97
CA ASP A 60 8.29 8.10 0.44
C ASP A 60 7.54 7.09 1.31
N ALA A 61 7.02 6.01 0.72
CA ALA A 61 6.26 4.99 1.45
C ALA A 61 6.95 4.49 2.74
N PRO A 62 8.24 4.08 2.73
CA PRO A 62 8.91 3.65 3.96
C PRO A 62 9.03 4.75 5.01
N ALA A 63 9.27 6.00 4.61
CA ALA A 63 9.34 7.13 5.54
C ALA A 63 7.96 7.47 6.14
N LEU A 64 6.89 7.38 5.34
CA LEU A 64 5.51 7.60 5.78
C LEU A 64 5.02 6.51 6.73
N ILE A 65 5.42 5.27 6.48
CA ILE A 65 5.19 4.13 7.38
C ILE A 65 5.88 4.35 8.73
N GLU A 66 7.17 4.71 8.71
CA GLU A 66 7.95 4.90 9.92
C GLU A 66 7.37 6.07 10.74
N LYS A 67 7.00 7.15 10.07
CA LYS A 67 6.31 8.28 10.68
C LYS A 67 4.98 7.86 11.32
N ALA A 68 4.13 7.13 10.60
CA ALA A 68 2.85 6.64 11.13
C ALA A 68 3.03 5.73 12.35
N ARG A 69 4.15 4.99 12.41
CA ARG A 69 4.50 4.17 13.58
C ARG A 69 4.95 5.03 14.76
N ALA A 70 5.79 6.04 14.52
CA ALA A 70 6.22 6.99 15.54
C ALA A 70 5.05 7.82 16.12
N ASP A 71 4.11 8.23 15.26
CA ASP A 71 2.89 8.94 15.65
C ASP A 71 1.98 8.05 16.53
N ALA A 72 1.90 6.75 16.23
CA ALA A 72 1.15 5.78 17.04
C ALA A 72 1.78 5.50 18.40
N ASP A 73 3.12 5.55 18.49
CA ASP A 73 3.88 5.33 19.73
C ASP A 73 3.83 6.55 20.68
N THR A 74 3.49 7.74 20.17
CA THR A 74 3.40 8.98 20.97
C THR A 74 2.09 9.10 21.78
N THR A 75 1.11 8.20 21.56
CA THR A 75 -0.09 8.09 22.42
C THR A 75 0.13 6.98 23.46
N GLY A 76 1.02 7.23 24.41
CA GLY A 76 1.33 6.37 25.54
C GLY A 76 1.28 7.15 26.85
#